data_AF-A0A8H4B4C2-F1
#
_entry.id   AF-A0A8H4B4C2-F1
#
_cell.length_a   1.000
_cell.length_b   1.000
_cell.length_c   1.000
_cell.angle_alpha   90.00
_cell.angle_beta   90.00
_cell.angle_gamma   90.00
#
_symmetry.space_group_name_H-M   'P 1'
#
loop_
_entity.id
_entity.type
_entity.pdbx_description
1 polymer ?
#
loop_
_entity_poly.entity_id
_entity_poly.type
_entity_poly.pdbx_seq_one_letter_code
_entity_poly.pdbx_strand_id
1 'polypeptide(L)'
;MIPKMRSFITINTMIMCLIQLSLETSMWTTFDNIIVFGDSYSDNGNVYALTNESYPQSPPNYKGRFSNGKVWIEYLSMKYQANLIDKAFIYATSDNDLVPGHIQWDNSNYSVPGMKQQIDFFINSYPNQNYDKTLFVMWYFGNDYRYTNNGINPSAVVSSLINSASQLVNNFKPKIILFSTIPLLPNSTNNSTFTNHNKVLKNLLDSFSAEHPDVEVLLYPFDEVLLKFRESAALKEKLNITNVFNNCTSNKDASNVCENPENYMFWDEGHLTTKIYEYIANDVYNRLICLI
;
A
#
# COMPACT_ATOMS: atom_id res chain seq x y z
N MET A 1 -18.97 4.21 -28.70
CA MET A 1 -18.15 3.56 -27.66
C MET A 1 -18.78 3.89 -26.32
N ILE A 2 -19.26 2.87 -25.60
CA ILE A 2 -19.70 3.04 -24.22
C ILE A 2 -18.41 3.05 -23.38
N PRO A 3 -18.10 4.09 -22.60
CA PRO A 3 -16.94 4.06 -21.72
C PRO A 3 -17.14 2.93 -20.71
N LYS A 4 -16.16 2.02 -20.60
CA LYS A 4 -16.14 1.03 -19.53
C LYS A 4 -16.02 1.81 -18.21
N MET A 5 -17.09 1.82 -17.42
CA MET A 5 -17.01 2.24 -16.02
C MET A 5 -16.09 1.27 -15.28
N ARG A 6 -15.25 1.79 -14.38
CA ARG A 6 -14.41 0.95 -13.53
C ARG A 6 -15.23 0.00 -12.67
N SER A 7 -14.65 -1.18 -12.41
CA SER A 7 -15.09 -2.06 -11.34
C SER A 7 -14.72 -1.42 -9.99
N PHE A 8 -15.69 -0.81 -9.32
CA PHE A 8 -15.51 -0.43 -7.92
C PHE A 8 -15.57 -1.68 -7.04
N ILE A 9 -14.54 -1.90 -6.23
CA ILE A 9 -14.57 -2.95 -5.20
C ILE A 9 -15.37 -2.43 -3.99
N THR A 10 -16.68 -2.30 -4.15
CA THR A 10 -17.59 -1.84 -3.08
C THR A 10 -17.95 -2.98 -2.12
N ILE A 11 -18.45 -2.64 -0.93
CA ILE A 11 -19.01 -3.62 0.03
C ILE A 11 -20.20 -4.39 -0.59
N ASN A 12 -20.94 -3.80 -1.53
CA ASN A 12 -22.05 -4.45 -2.22
C ASN A 12 -21.62 -5.48 -3.27
N THR A 13 -20.33 -5.56 -3.60
CA THR A 13 -19.80 -6.58 -4.52
C THR A 13 -19.81 -7.99 -3.89
N MET A 14 -19.92 -8.12 -2.56
CA MET A 14 -20.01 -9.43 -1.89
C MET A 14 -21.33 -10.18 -2.15
N ILE A 15 -22.45 -9.50 -2.39
CA ILE A 15 -23.76 -10.17 -2.56
C ILE A 15 -23.92 -10.73 -4.00
N MET A 16 -23.29 -10.10 -5.00
CA MET A 16 -23.28 -10.62 -6.38
C MET A 16 -22.32 -11.80 -6.59
N CYS A 17 -21.37 -12.05 -5.68
CA CYS A 17 -20.43 -13.17 -5.79
C CYS A 17 -21.13 -14.56 -5.72
N LEU A 18 -22.37 -14.62 -5.23
CA LEU A 18 -23.11 -15.88 -5.07
C LEU A 18 -23.97 -16.28 -6.28
N ILE A 19 -24.13 -15.44 -7.31
CA ILE A 19 -25.07 -15.69 -8.42
C ILE A 19 -24.40 -15.84 -9.80
N GLN A 20 -23.10 -15.55 -9.94
CA GLN A 20 -22.36 -15.76 -11.20
C GLN A 20 -21.30 -16.86 -11.09
N LEU A 21 -21.73 -18.12 -10.90
CA LEU A 21 -20.99 -19.27 -11.43
C LEU A 21 -21.49 -19.55 -12.85
N SER A 22 -21.25 -18.62 -13.77
CA SER A 22 -21.18 -18.93 -15.20
C SER A 22 -19.72 -19.12 -15.54
N LEU A 23 -19.39 -20.29 -16.09
CA LEU A 23 -18.05 -20.71 -16.52
C LEU A 23 -17.50 -19.81 -17.63
N GLU A 24 -17.09 -18.60 -17.30
CA GLU A 24 -15.98 -17.94 -17.97
C GLU A 24 -14.78 -18.19 -17.06
N THR A 25 -13.90 -19.11 -17.48
CA THR A 25 -12.61 -19.25 -16.82
C THR A 25 -11.86 -17.93 -17.02
N SER A 26 -11.87 -17.12 -15.98
CA SER A 26 -11.01 -15.96 -15.92
C SER A 26 -9.57 -16.33 -16.16
N MET A 27 -8.90 -15.55 -17.00
CA MET A 27 -7.53 -15.81 -17.43
C MET A 27 -6.47 -15.60 -16.32
N TRP A 28 -6.87 -15.24 -15.10
CA TRP A 28 -5.93 -14.73 -14.08
C TRP A 28 -5.92 -15.49 -12.76
N THR A 29 -6.29 -16.77 -12.68
CA THR A 29 -6.50 -17.47 -11.39
C THR A 29 -5.32 -17.43 -10.39
N THR A 30 -4.12 -17.03 -10.84
CA THR A 30 -2.90 -16.84 -10.02
C THR A 30 -2.00 -15.74 -10.59
N PHE A 31 -1.17 -15.13 -9.73
CA PHE A 31 -0.06 -14.27 -10.13
C PHE A 31 1.26 -15.02 -9.92
N ASP A 32 2.15 -14.99 -10.91
CA ASP A 32 3.51 -15.55 -10.77
C ASP A 32 4.42 -14.54 -10.05
N ASN A 33 4.17 -13.23 -10.25
CA ASN A 33 4.92 -12.15 -9.63
C ASN A 33 3.99 -11.11 -8.99
N ILE A 34 4.44 -10.54 -7.87
CA ILE A 34 3.88 -9.33 -7.28
C ILE A 34 5.02 -8.31 -7.19
N ILE A 35 4.82 -7.14 -7.78
CA ILE A 35 5.81 -6.06 -7.78
C ILE A 35 5.19 -4.87 -7.07
N VAL A 36 5.78 -4.45 -5.96
CA VAL A 36 5.25 -3.36 -5.14
C VAL A 36 6.20 -2.16 -5.13
N PHE A 37 5.62 -1.00 -5.39
CA PHE A 37 6.21 0.31 -5.17
C PHE A 37 5.42 0.99 -4.06
N GLY A 38 6.11 1.68 -3.16
CA GLY A 38 5.44 2.26 -2.01
C GLY A 38 6.37 2.70 -0.91
N ASP A 39 5.80 2.75 0.28
CA ASP A 39 6.47 3.23 1.47
C ASP A 39 6.49 2.19 2.61
N SER A 40 6.46 2.66 3.85
CA SER A 40 6.53 1.85 5.05
C SER A 40 5.41 0.82 5.22
N TYR A 41 4.27 0.99 4.54
CA TYR A 41 3.20 -0.01 4.58
C TYR A 41 3.55 -1.28 3.80
N SER A 42 4.55 -1.23 2.94
CA SER A 42 4.94 -2.33 2.06
C SER A 42 6.40 -2.73 2.18
N ASP A 43 7.29 -1.82 2.60
CA ASP A 43 8.73 -2.09 2.73
C ASP A 43 9.03 -3.29 3.66
N ASN A 44 9.67 -4.30 3.09
CA ASN A 44 10.10 -5.51 3.77
C ASN A 44 11.60 -5.53 4.19
N GLY A 45 12.28 -4.38 4.16
CA GLY A 45 13.65 -4.22 4.65
C GLY A 45 14.60 -3.42 3.75
N ASN A 46 14.11 -2.71 2.75
CA ASN A 46 14.92 -1.86 1.87
C ASN A 46 15.59 -0.70 2.63
N VAL A 47 14.87 0.00 3.51
CA VAL A 47 15.51 1.00 4.40
C VAL A 47 16.41 0.36 5.45
N TYR A 48 16.06 -0.85 5.89
CA TYR A 48 16.91 -1.61 6.81
C TYR A 48 18.26 -1.94 6.18
N ALA A 49 18.28 -2.43 4.94
CA ALA A 49 19.51 -2.62 4.18
C ALA A 49 20.26 -1.29 3.94
N LEU A 50 19.54 -0.21 3.58
CA LEU A 50 20.14 1.12 3.35
C LEU A 50 20.88 1.68 4.57
N THR A 51 20.41 1.32 5.78
CA THR A 51 20.96 1.79 7.05
C THR A 51 21.87 0.77 7.73
N ASN A 52 22.43 -0.18 6.97
CA ASN A 52 23.28 -1.26 7.50
C ASN A 52 22.61 -2.03 8.65
N GLU A 53 21.33 -2.37 8.46
CA GLU A 53 20.52 -3.14 9.41
C GLU A 53 20.34 -2.46 10.78
N SER A 54 20.42 -1.13 10.81
CA SER A 54 20.26 -0.35 12.06
C SER A 54 18.90 0.35 12.20
N TYR A 55 18.17 0.58 11.09
CA TYR A 55 16.87 1.24 11.12
C TYR A 55 15.83 0.61 10.18
N PRO A 56 14.60 0.32 10.62
CA PRO A 56 14.07 0.48 11.97
C PRO A 56 14.80 -0.41 12.97
N GLN A 57 14.94 0.06 14.22
CA GLN A 57 15.54 -0.75 15.28
C GLN A 57 14.74 -2.07 15.44
N SER A 58 15.44 -3.20 15.37
CA SER A 58 14.85 -4.54 15.46
C SER A 58 15.65 -5.39 16.46
N PRO A 59 15.05 -5.91 17.54
CA PRO A 59 13.69 -5.63 18.07
C PRO A 59 13.50 -4.17 18.54
N PRO A 60 12.24 -3.70 18.73
CA PRO A 60 10.98 -4.46 18.74
C PRO A 60 10.32 -4.59 17.36
N ASN A 61 10.73 -3.78 16.37
CA ASN A 61 10.27 -3.99 15.00
C ASN A 61 10.75 -5.33 14.47
N TYR A 62 10.06 -5.87 13.46
CA TYR A 62 10.43 -7.15 12.88
C TYR A 62 11.33 -6.96 11.66
N LYS A 63 12.63 -7.29 11.79
CA LYS A 63 13.59 -7.42 10.67
C LYS A 63 13.46 -6.30 9.62
N GLY A 64 13.43 -5.05 10.06
CA GLY A 64 13.38 -3.91 9.16
C GLY A 64 11.99 -3.42 8.71
N ARG A 65 10.88 -4.07 9.12
CA ARG A 65 9.52 -3.59 8.84
C ARG A 65 9.09 -2.54 9.87
N PHE A 66 8.29 -1.55 9.49
CA PHE A 66 7.52 -0.75 10.45
C PHE A 66 6.28 -1.52 10.95
N SER A 67 6.54 -2.64 11.61
CA SER A 67 5.54 -3.49 12.25
C SER A 67 6.23 -4.48 13.18
N ASN A 68 5.45 -5.18 14.02
CA ASN A 68 5.90 -6.31 14.82
C ASN A 68 5.94 -7.65 14.07
N GLY A 69 5.82 -7.62 12.74
CA GLY A 69 5.89 -8.82 11.90
C GLY A 69 5.94 -8.45 10.42
N LYS A 70 5.49 -9.38 9.57
CA LYS A 70 5.38 -9.13 8.12
C LYS A 70 4.33 -8.05 7.83
N VAL A 71 4.54 -7.31 6.75
CA VAL A 71 3.54 -6.38 6.18
C VAL A 71 2.61 -7.10 5.20
N TRP A 72 1.51 -6.45 4.80
CA TRP A 72 0.42 -7.09 4.06
C TRP A 72 0.86 -7.73 2.73
N ILE A 73 1.77 -7.08 2.01
CA ILE A 73 2.21 -7.52 0.68
C ILE A 73 2.98 -8.85 0.75
N GLU A 74 3.70 -9.09 1.84
CA GLU A 74 4.38 -10.37 2.08
C GLU A 74 3.35 -11.50 2.24
N TYR A 75 2.30 -11.28 3.04
CA TYR A 75 1.20 -12.25 3.18
C TYR A 75 0.44 -12.47 1.87
N LEU A 76 0.21 -11.42 1.08
CA LEU A 76 -0.45 -11.54 -0.22
C LEU A 76 0.38 -12.42 -1.17
N SER A 77 1.69 -12.19 -1.23
CA SER A 77 2.59 -13.00 -2.06
C SER A 77 2.59 -14.47 -1.64
N MET A 78 2.58 -14.76 -0.34
CA MET A 78 2.49 -16.13 0.18
C MET A 78 1.18 -16.83 -0.23
N LYS A 79 0.06 -16.11 -0.27
CA LYS A 79 -1.24 -16.67 -0.68
C LYS A 79 -1.28 -17.05 -2.15
N TYR A 80 -0.71 -16.21 -3.01
CA TYR A 80 -0.58 -16.51 -4.43
C TYR A 80 0.58 -17.45 -4.75
N GLN A 81 1.47 -17.72 -3.78
CA GLN A 81 2.77 -18.37 -4.00
C GLN A 81 3.58 -17.64 -5.07
N ALA A 82 3.42 -16.33 -5.13
CA ALA A 82 4.05 -15.46 -6.11
C ALA A 82 5.45 -15.03 -5.65
N ASN A 83 6.33 -14.80 -6.61
CA ASN A 83 7.59 -14.11 -6.36
C ASN A 83 7.32 -12.63 -6.01
N LEU A 84 7.81 -12.18 -4.86
CA LEU A 84 7.66 -10.78 -4.42
C LEU A 84 8.90 -9.97 -4.78
N ILE A 85 8.72 -8.96 -5.65
CA ILE A 85 9.72 -7.92 -5.91
C ILE A 85 9.29 -6.67 -5.16
N ASP A 86 9.89 -6.44 -4.00
CA ASP A 86 9.62 -5.28 -3.16
C ASP A 86 10.57 -4.13 -3.49
N LYS A 87 10.02 -3.03 -4.02
CA LYS A 87 10.72 -1.77 -4.28
C LYS A 87 10.28 -0.65 -3.34
N ALA A 88 9.41 -0.92 -2.38
CA ALA A 88 8.96 0.06 -1.41
C ALA A 88 10.09 0.42 -0.43
N PHE A 89 10.16 1.68 -0.03
CA PHE A 89 11.09 2.12 1.00
C PHE A 89 10.34 2.91 2.06
N ILE A 90 10.56 2.59 3.33
CA ILE A 90 10.12 3.41 4.44
C ILE A 90 10.47 4.88 4.15
N TYR A 91 9.52 5.79 4.35
CA TYR A 91 9.64 7.23 4.06
C TYR A 91 9.65 7.66 2.60
N ALA A 92 9.41 6.76 1.65
CA ALA A 92 9.22 7.14 0.25
C ALA A 92 8.07 8.14 0.09
N THR A 93 8.34 9.22 -0.62
CA THR A 93 7.35 10.20 -1.10
C THR A 93 6.81 9.78 -2.47
N SER A 94 5.88 10.53 -3.05
CA SER A 94 5.41 10.29 -4.41
C SER A 94 6.55 10.47 -5.43
N ASP A 95 7.37 11.50 -5.22
CA ASP A 95 8.49 11.87 -6.09
C ASP A 95 9.48 12.76 -5.32
N ASN A 96 10.77 12.40 -5.36
CA ASN A 96 11.84 13.18 -4.73
C ASN A 96 12.06 14.55 -5.37
N ASP A 97 11.69 14.74 -6.64
CA ASP A 97 11.76 16.06 -7.30
C ASP A 97 10.65 17.00 -6.79
N LEU A 98 9.59 16.44 -6.20
CA LEU A 98 8.48 17.18 -5.60
C LEU A 98 8.68 17.39 -4.09
N VAL A 99 8.88 16.29 -3.35
CA VAL A 99 9.20 16.28 -1.93
C VAL A 99 10.29 15.24 -1.68
N PRO A 100 11.50 15.62 -1.25
CA PRO A 100 12.58 14.66 -1.04
C PRO A 100 12.28 13.65 0.07
N GLY A 101 12.22 12.36 -0.28
CA GLY A 101 12.24 11.26 0.68
C GLY A 101 13.60 11.14 1.37
N HIS A 102 13.60 11.12 2.69
CA HIS A 102 14.82 10.99 3.48
C HIS A 102 14.55 10.40 4.87
N ILE A 103 15.61 9.91 5.50
CA ILE A 103 15.63 9.49 6.89
C ILE A 103 16.84 10.08 7.60
N GLN A 104 16.60 10.64 8.78
CA GLN A 104 17.66 11.01 9.71
C GLN A 104 17.82 9.92 10.77
N TRP A 105 18.96 9.23 10.75
CA TRP A 105 19.28 8.15 11.69
C TRP A 105 20.79 8.06 11.93
N ASP A 106 21.20 7.77 13.17
CA ASP A 106 22.60 7.65 13.57
C ASP A 106 23.49 8.83 13.09
N ASN A 107 23.03 10.06 13.38
CA ASN A 107 23.66 11.32 12.95
C ASN A 107 23.89 11.46 11.43
N SER A 108 23.25 10.60 10.63
CA SER A 108 23.37 10.54 9.19
C SER A 108 22.03 10.86 8.54
N ASN A 109 22.07 11.40 7.32
CA ASN A 109 20.89 11.62 6.49
C ASN A 109 20.98 10.71 5.26
N TYR A 110 20.04 9.78 5.13
CA TYR A 110 19.97 8.87 3.99
C TYR A 110 18.86 9.34 3.06
N SER A 111 19.17 9.46 1.77
CA SER A 111 18.15 9.69 0.75
C SER A 111 17.39 8.39 0.49
N VAL A 112 16.06 8.50 0.44
CA VAL A 112 15.17 7.38 0.15
C VAL A 112 14.50 7.65 -1.20
N PRO A 113 14.43 6.68 -2.13
CA PRO A 113 13.72 6.89 -3.38
C PRO A 113 12.21 7.03 -3.17
N GLY A 114 11.65 8.15 -3.66
CA GLY A 114 10.21 8.29 -3.86
C GLY A 114 9.69 7.30 -4.91
N MET A 115 8.37 7.13 -4.99
CA MET A 115 7.74 6.12 -5.85
C MET A 115 8.14 6.27 -7.32
N LYS A 116 8.23 7.51 -7.83
CA LYS A 116 8.75 7.78 -9.17
C LYS A 116 10.16 7.20 -9.35
N GLN A 117 11.08 7.45 -8.41
CA GLN A 117 12.45 6.93 -8.49
C GLN A 117 12.49 5.40 -8.34
N GLN A 118 11.64 4.81 -7.50
CA GLN A 118 11.55 3.34 -7.40
C GLN A 118 11.15 2.70 -8.75
N ILE A 119 10.20 3.33 -9.47
CA ILE A 119 9.78 2.90 -10.81
C ILE A 119 10.88 3.13 -11.84
N ASP A 120 11.52 4.30 -11.84
CA ASP A 120 12.65 4.61 -12.73
C ASP A 120 13.79 3.58 -12.56
N PHE A 121 14.15 3.24 -11.32
CA PHE A 121 15.17 2.21 -11.03
C PHE A 121 14.73 0.82 -11.47
N PHE A 122 13.45 0.49 -11.31
CA PHE A 122 12.91 -0.80 -11.75
C PHE A 122 12.94 -0.95 -13.28
N ILE A 123 12.54 0.08 -14.03
CA ILE A 123 12.63 0.14 -15.50
C ILE A 123 14.06 -0.14 -15.97
N ASN A 124 15.05 0.46 -15.31
CA ASN A 124 16.46 0.28 -15.68
C ASN A 124 17.03 -1.09 -15.28
N SER A 125 16.52 -1.70 -14.22
CA SER A 125 17.10 -2.94 -13.65
C SER A 125 16.45 -4.21 -14.20
N TYR A 126 15.21 -4.14 -14.71
CA TYR A 126 14.46 -5.30 -15.18
C TYR A 126 13.91 -5.13 -16.61
N PRO A 127 14.77 -4.81 -17.61
CA PRO A 127 14.31 -4.71 -18.99
C PRO A 127 13.89 -6.10 -19.51
N ASN A 128 12.84 -6.13 -20.35
CA ASN A 128 12.47 -7.27 -21.19
C ASN A 128 12.01 -8.57 -20.47
N GLN A 129 11.35 -8.49 -19.32
CA GLN A 129 10.65 -9.64 -18.74
C GLN A 129 9.18 -9.70 -19.19
N ASN A 130 8.61 -10.91 -19.26
CA ASN A 130 7.17 -11.06 -19.45
C ASN A 130 6.45 -10.83 -18.11
N TYR A 131 5.64 -9.77 -18.06
CA TYR A 131 4.85 -9.41 -16.88
C TYR A 131 3.36 -9.74 -17.01
N ASP A 132 2.97 -10.61 -17.94
CA ASP A 132 1.57 -11.00 -18.14
C ASP A 132 0.94 -11.42 -16.81
N LYS A 133 1.56 -12.37 -16.09
CA LYS A 133 1.10 -12.84 -14.76
C LYS A 133 1.66 -12.06 -13.58
N THR A 134 1.68 -10.74 -13.69
CA THR A 134 2.22 -9.85 -12.64
C THR A 134 1.17 -8.91 -12.10
N LEU A 135 1.05 -8.86 -10.77
CA LEU A 135 0.35 -7.80 -10.06
C LEU A 135 1.31 -6.64 -9.78
N PHE A 136 1.10 -5.51 -10.44
CA PHE A 136 1.78 -4.27 -10.07
C PHE A 136 1.00 -3.56 -8.95
N VAL A 137 1.69 -3.13 -7.92
CA VAL A 137 1.10 -2.45 -6.75
C VAL A 137 1.77 -1.10 -6.56
N MET A 138 0.96 -0.05 -6.43
CA MET A 138 1.36 1.30 -6.06
C MET A 138 0.66 1.70 -4.76
N TRP A 139 1.36 1.53 -3.63
CA TRP A 139 0.79 1.74 -2.30
C TRP A 139 1.44 2.94 -1.62
N TYR A 140 0.72 4.06 -1.58
CA TYR A 140 1.20 5.34 -1.04
C TYR A 140 0.40 5.76 0.20
N PHE A 141 1.10 6.19 1.25
CA PHE A 141 0.56 6.50 2.58
C PHE A 141 0.59 8.00 2.93
N GLY A 142 1.14 8.87 2.08
CA GLY A 142 1.07 10.31 2.30
C GLY A 142 2.31 10.97 2.90
N ASN A 143 3.52 10.44 2.70
CA ASN A 143 4.75 11.03 3.28
C ASN A 143 5.00 12.47 2.79
N ASP A 144 4.59 12.83 1.57
CA ASP A 144 4.71 14.20 1.05
C ASP A 144 4.03 15.22 1.98
N TYR A 145 2.87 14.86 2.53
CA TYR A 145 2.10 15.72 3.43
C TYR A 145 2.72 15.85 4.82
N ARG A 146 3.63 14.93 5.20
CA ARG A 146 4.30 14.93 6.51
C ARG A 146 5.61 15.69 6.49
N TYR A 147 6.24 15.85 5.32
CA TYR A 147 7.55 16.50 5.19
C TYR A 147 7.49 17.96 4.76
N THR A 148 6.34 18.45 4.32
CA THR A 148 6.20 19.85 3.90
C THR A 148 5.55 20.71 4.99
N ASN A 149 6.30 21.66 5.55
CA ASN A 149 5.79 22.59 6.57
C ASN A 149 4.75 23.59 6.04
N ASN A 150 4.77 23.90 4.74
CA ASN A 150 3.83 24.83 4.10
C ASN A 150 2.61 24.13 3.48
N GLY A 151 2.49 22.81 3.69
CA GLY A 151 1.54 21.96 2.99
C GLY A 151 1.86 21.80 1.51
N ILE A 152 1.47 20.65 0.95
CA ILE A 152 1.56 20.38 -0.48
C ILE A 152 0.17 20.05 -1.01
N ASN A 153 -0.16 20.57 -2.21
CA ASN A 153 -1.46 20.36 -2.81
C ASN A 153 -1.64 18.87 -3.16
N PRO A 154 -2.71 18.20 -2.68
CA PRO A 154 -2.96 16.81 -3.02
C PRO A 154 -3.03 16.51 -4.51
N SER A 155 -3.49 17.44 -5.34
CA SER A 155 -3.48 17.26 -6.79
C SER A 155 -2.08 17.09 -7.37
N ALA A 156 -1.06 17.80 -6.87
CA ALA A 156 0.31 17.65 -7.36
C ALA A 156 0.87 16.26 -7.04
N VAL A 157 0.65 15.79 -5.81
CA VAL A 157 1.07 14.46 -5.34
C VAL A 157 0.39 13.36 -6.15
N VAL A 158 -0.95 13.43 -6.30
CA VAL A 158 -1.69 12.41 -7.07
C VAL A 158 -1.28 12.44 -8.54
N SER A 159 -1.11 13.61 -9.16
CA SER A 159 -0.61 13.71 -10.53
C SER A 159 0.76 13.04 -10.69
N SER A 160 1.65 13.17 -9.71
CA SER A 160 2.95 12.48 -9.72
C SER A 160 2.80 10.95 -9.69
N LEU A 161 1.90 10.42 -8.84
CA LEU A 161 1.59 9.00 -8.78
C LEU A 161 1.02 8.47 -10.11
N ILE A 162 0.08 9.21 -10.72
CA ILE A 162 -0.52 8.84 -12.01
C ILE A 162 0.51 8.89 -13.14
N ASN A 163 1.38 9.91 -13.18
CA ASN A 163 2.46 9.97 -14.16
C ASN A 163 3.42 8.79 -14.03
N SER A 164 3.73 8.38 -12.80
CA SER A 164 4.57 7.20 -12.53
C SER A 164 3.87 5.91 -12.98
N ALA A 165 2.55 5.82 -12.82
CA ALA A 165 1.76 4.71 -13.37
C ALA A 165 1.78 4.69 -14.90
N SER A 166 1.70 5.84 -15.56
CA SER A 166 1.84 5.93 -17.02
C SER A 166 3.23 5.44 -17.49
N GLN A 167 4.30 5.70 -16.72
CA GLN A 167 5.62 5.14 -17.02
C GLN A 167 5.59 3.60 -16.96
N LEU A 168 4.96 3.00 -15.94
CA LEU A 168 4.78 1.54 -15.87
C LEU A 168 4.01 1.02 -17.08
N VAL A 169 2.92 1.69 -17.47
CA VAL A 169 2.13 1.29 -18.65
C VAL A 169 2.95 1.33 -19.93
N ASN A 170 3.70 2.40 -20.15
CA ASN A 170 4.50 2.58 -21.35
C ASN A 170 5.66 1.58 -21.47
N ASN A 171 6.27 1.20 -20.33
CA ASN A 171 7.44 0.31 -20.33
C ASN A 171 7.07 -1.18 -20.26
N PHE A 172 5.99 -1.52 -19.55
CA PHE A 172 5.69 -2.93 -19.21
C PHE A 172 4.32 -3.42 -19.68
N LYS A 173 3.40 -2.54 -20.07
CA LYS A 173 2.03 -2.89 -20.48
C LYS A 173 1.36 -3.84 -19.47
N PRO A 174 1.34 -3.48 -18.18
CA PRO A 174 0.83 -4.35 -17.12
C PRO A 174 -0.64 -4.68 -17.36
N LYS A 175 -1.06 -5.90 -17.02
CA LYS A 175 -2.46 -6.31 -17.13
C LYS A 175 -3.30 -5.76 -15.99
N ILE A 176 -2.68 -5.58 -14.82
CA ILE A 176 -3.34 -5.09 -13.63
C ILE A 176 -2.42 -4.16 -12.84
N ILE A 177 -2.97 -3.05 -12.35
CA ILE A 177 -2.30 -2.17 -11.38
C ILE A 177 -3.24 -1.93 -10.20
N LEU A 178 -2.77 -2.22 -8.99
CA LEU A 178 -3.48 -1.99 -7.74
C LEU A 178 -2.96 -0.73 -7.05
N PHE A 179 -3.85 0.23 -6.83
CA PHE A 179 -3.64 1.42 -6.01
C PHE A 179 -4.33 1.27 -4.66
N SER A 180 -3.96 2.08 -3.69
CA SER A 180 -4.65 2.21 -2.41
C SER A 180 -5.02 3.66 -2.10
N THR A 181 -6.14 3.87 -1.42
CA THR A 181 -6.38 5.12 -0.70
C THR A 181 -5.46 5.24 0.53
N ILE A 182 -5.26 6.46 1.03
CA ILE A 182 -4.57 6.69 2.31
C ILE A 182 -5.58 6.53 3.44
N PRO A 183 -5.32 5.72 4.47
CA PRO A 183 -6.26 5.55 5.56
C PRO A 183 -6.29 6.75 6.50
N LEU A 184 -7.44 6.99 7.12
CA LEU A 184 -7.58 8.00 8.16
C LEU A 184 -7.10 7.43 9.50
N LEU A 185 -6.08 8.06 10.08
CA LEU A 185 -5.49 7.62 11.33
C LEU A 185 -6.20 8.25 12.53
N PRO A 186 -6.32 7.54 13.66
CA PRO A 186 -6.71 8.15 14.93
C PRO A 186 -5.79 9.33 15.25
N ASN A 187 -6.37 10.48 15.63
CA ASN A 187 -5.64 11.67 16.11
C ASN A 187 -4.68 12.34 15.10
N SER A 188 -4.75 12.01 13.81
CA SER A 188 -3.93 12.68 12.78
C SER A 188 -4.53 14.01 12.34
N THR A 189 -3.72 15.08 12.37
CA THR A 189 -4.06 16.39 11.83
C THR A 189 -4.13 16.41 10.29
N ASN A 190 -3.62 15.37 9.63
CA ASN A 190 -3.59 15.27 8.17
C ASN A 190 -4.85 14.62 7.56
N ASN A 191 -5.83 14.20 8.38
CA ASN A 191 -7.00 13.47 7.88
C ASN A 191 -7.83 14.26 6.85
N SER A 192 -7.91 15.58 6.96
CA SER A 192 -8.57 16.42 5.93
C SER A 192 -7.81 16.39 4.61
N THR A 193 -6.48 16.47 4.65
CA THR A 193 -5.60 16.33 3.48
C THR A 193 -5.71 14.94 2.87
N PHE A 194 -5.75 13.87 3.67
CA PHE A 194 -5.92 12.50 3.18
C PHE A 194 -7.28 12.28 2.52
N THR A 195 -8.35 12.84 3.10
CA THR A 195 -9.68 12.82 2.46
C THR A 195 -9.65 13.50 1.09
N ASN A 196 -8.98 14.65 0.98
CA ASN A 196 -8.84 15.34 -0.31
C ASN A 196 -7.96 14.55 -1.29
N HIS A 197 -6.85 13.97 -0.84
CA HIS A 197 -6.02 13.08 -1.65
C HIS A 197 -6.85 11.92 -2.22
N ASN A 198 -7.58 11.19 -1.38
CA ASN A 198 -8.36 10.02 -1.80
C ASN A 198 -9.43 10.41 -2.84
N LYS A 199 -10.06 11.57 -2.69
CA LYS A 199 -11.00 12.11 -3.68
C LYS A 199 -10.33 12.41 -5.01
N VAL A 200 -9.18 13.10 -4.99
CA VAL A 200 -8.43 13.43 -6.21
C VAL A 200 -7.87 12.18 -6.87
N LEU A 201 -7.34 11.23 -6.09
CA LEU A 201 -6.86 9.93 -6.55
C LEU A 201 -7.97 9.18 -7.29
N LYS A 202 -9.16 9.06 -6.70
CA LYS A 202 -10.31 8.41 -7.35
C LYS A 202 -10.64 9.04 -8.71
N ASN A 203 -10.69 10.38 -8.77
CA ASN A 203 -11.01 11.11 -10.00
C ASN A 203 -9.92 11.00 -11.08
N LEU A 204 -8.65 11.10 -10.71
CA LEU A 204 -7.55 11.01 -11.68
C LEU A 204 -7.28 9.57 -12.11
N LEU A 205 -7.50 8.63 -11.20
CA LEU A 205 -7.64 7.24 -11.59
C LEU A 205 -8.75 7.18 -12.65
N ASP A 206 -9.98 7.67 -12.42
CA ASP A 206 -11.12 7.70 -13.39
C ASP A 206 -10.72 8.04 -14.84
N SER A 207 -9.90 9.07 -15.03
CA SER A 207 -9.32 9.40 -16.34
C SER A 207 -8.29 8.38 -16.84
N PHE A 208 -7.34 7.98 -16.00
CA PHE A 208 -6.25 7.06 -16.34
C PHE A 208 -6.73 5.73 -16.96
N SER A 209 -7.74 5.05 -16.40
CA SER A 209 -8.25 3.81 -17.04
C SER A 209 -9.09 4.04 -18.28
N ALA A 210 -9.67 5.23 -18.47
CA ALA A 210 -10.31 5.56 -19.74
C ALA A 210 -9.25 5.71 -20.86
N GLU A 211 -8.06 6.20 -20.50
CA GLU A 211 -6.89 6.33 -21.39
C GLU A 211 -6.15 5.00 -21.60
N HIS A 212 -6.23 4.08 -20.64
CA HIS A 212 -5.57 2.77 -20.67
C HIS A 212 -6.56 1.60 -20.57
N PRO A 213 -7.44 1.38 -21.56
CA PRO A 213 -8.50 0.36 -21.49
C PRO A 213 -8.01 -1.10 -21.48
N ASP A 214 -6.72 -1.32 -21.79
CA ASP A 214 -6.07 -2.63 -21.77
C ASP A 214 -5.46 -2.98 -20.39
N VAL A 215 -5.55 -2.07 -19.42
CA VAL A 215 -5.03 -2.23 -18.06
C VAL A 215 -6.20 -2.24 -17.07
N GLU A 216 -6.32 -3.30 -16.28
CA GLU A 216 -7.26 -3.33 -15.16
C GLU A 216 -6.70 -2.51 -14.01
N VAL A 217 -7.33 -1.39 -13.69
CA VAL A 217 -6.87 -0.47 -12.65
C VAL A 217 -7.78 -0.59 -11.44
N LEU A 218 -7.22 -1.13 -10.37
CA LEU A 218 -7.93 -1.38 -9.13
C LEU A 218 -7.58 -0.31 -8.09
N LEU A 219 -8.58 0.08 -7.30
CA LEU A 219 -8.39 0.93 -6.13
C LEU A 219 -8.86 0.16 -4.89
N TYR A 220 -7.92 -0.13 -4.00
CA TYR A 220 -8.20 -0.66 -2.69
C TYR A 220 -8.65 0.47 -1.74
N PRO A 221 -9.89 0.43 -1.21
CA PRO A 221 -10.43 1.47 -0.35
C PRO A 221 -9.92 1.27 1.09
N PHE A 222 -8.62 1.47 1.30
CA PHE A 222 -7.93 1.20 2.55
C PHE A 222 -8.47 2.02 3.72
N ASP A 223 -8.84 3.28 3.48
CA ASP A 223 -9.53 4.15 4.44
C ASP A 223 -10.86 3.58 4.91
N GLU A 224 -11.72 3.15 3.99
CA GLU A 224 -13.01 2.54 4.32
C GLU A 224 -12.82 1.20 5.05
N VAL A 225 -11.85 0.38 4.64
CA VAL A 225 -11.59 -0.92 5.26
C VAL A 225 -11.08 -0.74 6.70
N LEU A 226 -10.14 0.17 6.94
CA LEU A 226 -9.68 0.42 8.31
C LEU A 226 -10.75 1.05 9.19
N LEU A 227 -11.58 1.94 8.64
CA LEU A 227 -12.71 2.50 9.38
C LEU A 227 -13.71 1.40 9.78
N LYS A 228 -14.09 0.56 8.82
CA LYS A 228 -15.00 -0.58 9.06
C LYS A 228 -14.42 -1.54 10.10
N PHE A 229 -13.12 -1.82 10.05
CA PHE A 229 -12.46 -2.66 11.05
C PHE A 229 -12.60 -2.07 12.46
N ARG A 230 -12.32 -0.77 12.63
CA ARG A 230 -12.39 -0.07 13.92
C ARG A 230 -13.82 -0.09 14.50
N GLU A 231 -14.81 0.09 13.65
CA GLU A 231 -16.22 0.18 14.04
C GLU A 231 -16.89 -1.19 14.28
N SER A 232 -16.39 -2.25 13.65
CA SER A 232 -17.02 -3.58 13.73
C SER A 232 -16.64 -4.34 15.02
N ALA A 233 -17.61 -4.49 15.92
CA ALA A 233 -17.46 -5.34 17.10
C ALA A 233 -17.13 -6.80 16.73
N ALA A 234 -17.81 -7.35 15.72
CA ALA A 234 -17.60 -8.72 15.26
C ALA A 234 -16.19 -8.96 14.68
N LEU A 235 -15.63 -8.01 13.92
CA LEU A 235 -14.26 -8.16 13.41
C LEU A 235 -13.22 -8.09 14.53
N LYS A 236 -13.41 -7.16 15.48
CA LYS A 236 -12.55 -7.02 16.66
C LYS A 236 -12.58 -8.26 17.53
N GLU A 237 -13.77 -8.81 17.81
CA GLU A 237 -13.93 -10.06 18.56
C GLU A 237 -13.27 -11.23 17.83
N LYS A 238 -13.52 -11.37 16.52
CA LYS A 238 -12.95 -12.45 15.68
C LYS A 238 -11.42 -12.48 15.69
N LEU A 239 -10.76 -11.31 15.72
CA LEU A 239 -9.30 -11.21 15.71
C LEU A 239 -8.69 -10.97 17.10
N ASN A 240 -9.52 -10.92 18.15
CA ASN A 240 -9.13 -10.54 19.51
C ASN A 240 -8.39 -9.18 19.56
N ILE A 241 -8.88 -8.19 18.82
CA ILE A 241 -8.35 -6.82 18.85
C ILE A 241 -9.15 -5.99 19.85
N THR A 242 -8.51 -5.57 20.92
CA THR A 242 -9.13 -4.79 22.00
C THR A 242 -8.75 -3.32 21.95
N ASN A 243 -7.63 -2.97 21.30
CA ASN A 243 -7.18 -1.58 21.16
C ASN A 243 -7.07 -1.16 19.69
N VAL A 244 -7.91 -0.19 19.29
CA VAL A 244 -7.98 0.32 17.91
C VAL A 244 -7.70 1.83 17.79
N PHE A 245 -7.16 2.43 18.86
CA PHE A 245 -6.91 3.87 18.93
C PHE A 245 -5.47 4.20 19.33
N ASN A 246 -4.91 3.46 20.29
CA ASN A 246 -3.57 3.70 20.78
C ASN A 246 -2.58 2.75 20.10
N ASN A 247 -1.35 3.24 19.92
CA ASN A 247 -0.21 2.48 19.45
C ASN A 247 0.37 1.57 20.56
N CYS A 248 1.02 0.48 20.16
CA CYS A 248 1.66 -0.45 21.09
C CYS A 248 3.10 -0.04 21.46
N THR A 249 3.84 0.55 20.52
CA THR A 249 5.20 1.09 20.70
C THR A 249 5.26 2.49 20.09
N SER A 250 6.34 3.25 20.32
CA SER A 250 6.61 4.49 19.59
C SER A 250 7.73 4.29 18.57
N ASN A 251 7.65 4.97 17.42
CA ASN A 251 8.76 5.05 16.47
C ASN A 251 10.01 5.76 17.05
N LYS A 252 9.81 6.61 18.08
CA LYS A 252 10.88 7.39 18.72
C LYS A 252 11.46 6.71 19.95
N ASP A 253 10.71 5.80 20.56
CA ASP A 253 11.13 5.05 21.73
C ASP A 253 10.68 3.60 21.59
N ALA A 254 11.49 2.84 20.87
CA ALA A 254 11.26 1.42 20.64
C ALA A 254 11.61 0.55 21.88
N SER A 255 11.98 1.18 23.01
CA SER A 255 12.31 0.45 24.25
C SER A 255 11.07 0.08 25.07
N ASN A 256 9.91 0.67 24.79
CA ASN A 256 8.66 0.42 25.51
C ASN A 256 7.58 -0.16 24.59
N VAL A 257 7.35 -1.47 24.72
CA VAL A 257 6.29 -2.20 23.99
C VAL A 257 5.14 -2.50 24.95
N CYS A 258 3.92 -2.29 24.49
CA CYS A 258 2.71 -2.61 25.23
C CYS A 258 2.60 -4.10 25.60
N GLU A 259 1.81 -4.41 26.62
CA GLU A 259 1.42 -5.79 26.90
C GLU A 259 0.46 -6.32 25.82
N ASN A 260 0.66 -7.58 25.40
CA ASN A 260 -0.18 -8.27 24.41
C ASN A 260 -0.29 -7.50 23.07
N PRO A 261 0.84 -7.25 22.38
CA PRO A 261 0.88 -6.48 21.13
C PRO A 261 -0.04 -7.04 20.03
N GLU A 262 -0.37 -8.33 20.08
CA GLU A 262 -1.30 -8.98 19.17
C GLU A 262 -2.75 -8.52 19.33
N ASN A 263 -3.10 -7.86 20.43
CA ASN A 263 -4.45 -7.32 20.68
C ASN A 263 -4.61 -5.87 20.22
N TYR A 264 -3.55 -5.29 19.63
CA TYR A 264 -3.52 -3.90 19.14
C TYR A 264 -3.68 -3.85 17.62
N MET A 265 -4.40 -2.84 17.15
CA MET A 265 -4.49 -2.53 15.73
C MET A 265 -3.24 -1.81 15.22
N PHE A 266 -2.75 -0.83 15.99
CA PHE A 266 -1.63 0.02 15.65
C PHE A 266 -0.38 -0.44 16.39
N TRP A 267 0.68 -0.68 15.62
CA TRP A 267 2.00 -0.97 16.16
C TRP A 267 2.62 0.30 16.71
N ASP A 268 2.71 1.34 15.88
CA ASP A 268 3.21 2.67 16.23
C ASP A 268 2.18 3.77 15.86
N GLU A 269 2.58 5.04 15.89
CA GLU A 269 1.68 6.18 15.64
C GLU A 269 1.04 6.20 14.25
N GLY A 270 1.60 5.46 13.28
CA GLY A 270 1.08 5.33 11.93
C GLY A 270 0.79 3.89 11.53
N HIS A 271 1.68 2.95 11.85
CA HIS A 271 1.69 1.64 11.21
C HIS A 271 0.89 0.58 11.97
N LEU A 272 0.49 -0.46 11.25
CA LEU A 272 -0.39 -1.50 11.75
C LEU A 272 0.42 -2.64 12.37
N THR A 273 -0.20 -3.38 13.28
CA THR A 273 0.38 -4.66 13.72
C THR A 273 0.29 -5.69 12.60
N THR A 274 1.18 -6.68 12.63
CA THR A 274 1.23 -7.75 11.62
C THR A 274 -0.08 -8.53 11.50
N LYS A 275 -0.83 -8.66 12.61
CA LYS A 275 -2.16 -9.29 12.62
C LYS A 275 -3.17 -8.51 11.76
N ILE A 276 -3.12 -7.18 11.80
CA ILE A 276 -3.97 -6.35 10.93
C ILE A 276 -3.45 -6.38 9.50
N TYR A 277 -2.14 -6.36 9.27
CA TYR A 277 -1.59 -6.52 7.92
C TYR A 277 -2.00 -7.84 7.27
N GLU A 278 -2.05 -8.94 8.02
CA GLU A 278 -2.56 -10.22 7.54
C GLU A 278 -4.06 -10.14 7.21
N TYR A 279 -4.87 -9.44 8.03
CA TYR A 279 -6.27 -9.16 7.70
C TYR A 279 -6.42 -8.38 6.38
N ILE A 280 -5.62 -7.34 6.17
CA ILE A 280 -5.61 -6.55 4.93
C ILE A 280 -5.21 -7.43 3.74
N ALA A 281 -4.18 -8.26 3.87
CA ALA A 281 -3.78 -9.20 2.83
C ALA A 281 -4.90 -10.18 2.46
N ASN A 282 -5.64 -10.69 3.45
CA ASN A 282 -6.82 -11.54 3.21
C ASN A 282 -7.94 -10.79 2.48
N ASP A 283 -8.22 -9.55 2.88
CA ASP A 283 -9.26 -8.74 2.24
C ASP A 283 -8.90 -8.39 0.79
N VAL A 284 -7.64 -7.99 0.54
CA VAL A 284 -7.13 -7.77 -0.82
C VAL A 284 -7.20 -9.04 -1.66
N TYR A 285 -6.72 -10.17 -1.13
CA TYR A 285 -6.78 -11.47 -1.83
C TYR A 285 -8.21 -11.83 -2.23
N ASN A 286 -9.15 -11.76 -1.28
CA ASN A 286 -10.56 -12.09 -1.54
C ASN A 286 -11.20 -11.18 -2.60
N ARG A 287 -10.77 -9.92 -2.68
CA ARG A 287 -11.26 -8.98 -3.69
C ARG A 287 -10.69 -9.27 -5.06
N LEU A 288 -9.40 -9.62 -5.15
CA LEU A 288 -8.73 -9.94 -6.39
C LEU A 288 -9.26 -11.23 -7.03
N ILE A 289 -9.49 -12.29 -6.23
CA ILE A 289 -10.07 -13.56 -6.74
C ILE A 289 -11.53 -13.44 -7.19
N CYS A 290 -12.22 -12.33 -6.88
CA CYS A 290 -13.57 -12.07 -7.39
C CYS A 290 -13.58 -11.30 -8.71
N LEU A 291 -12.46 -10.65 -9.06
CA LEU A 291 -12.29 -9.87 -10.29
C LEU A 291 -11.63 -10.68 -11.39
N ILE A 292 -10.80 -11.61 -10.93
CA ILE A 292 -10.23 -12.72 -11.66
C ILE A 292 -11.30 -13.79 -11.66
#